data_AF-A0A937K8D8-F1
#
_entry.id   AF-A0A937K8D8-F1
#
_cell.length_a   1.000
_cell.length_b   1.000
_cell.length_c   1.000
_cell.angle_alpha   90.00
_cell.angle_beta   90.00
_cell.angle_gamma   90.00
#
_symmetry.space_group_name_H-M   'P 1'
#
loop_
_entity.id
_entity.type
_entity.pdbx_description
1 polymer ?
#
loop_
_entity_poly.entity_id
_entity_poly.type
_entity_poly.pdbx_seq_one_letter_code
_entity_poly.pdbx_strand_id
1 'polypeptide(L)'
;MSTFYGEPVPKTRDRGPRIDRKRLYGEWAQLMEPGKAVREQIRDRAAYLYITGFLPSHLRKRNTKILVQISRDFKKPSSLDARNGSRLVLPEVAADLGMEKHEMVKAVRAKIREGYLIEPFRGYGSRRGYSKIYLFRMGVNQEVLSPCFVNITGATKNGWA
;
A
#
# COMPACT_ATOMS: atom_id res chain seq x y z
N MET A 1 -52.70 -2.53 32.57
CA MET A 1 -51.43 -1.81 32.30
C MET A 1 -50.30 -2.81 32.49
N SER A 2 -49.71 -3.32 31.42
CA SER A 2 -48.59 -4.27 31.47
C SER A 2 -47.37 -3.62 30.81
N THR A 3 -46.36 -3.32 31.61
CA THR A 3 -45.06 -2.81 31.16
C THR A 3 -44.18 -3.98 30.76
N PHE A 4 -44.07 -4.22 29.45
CA PHE A 4 -43.05 -5.10 28.88
C PHE A 4 -41.67 -4.44 29.03
N TYR A 5 -40.85 -4.97 29.93
CA TYR A 5 -39.42 -4.68 29.97
C TYR A 5 -38.77 -5.37 28.76
N GLY A 6 -38.39 -4.59 27.75
CA GLY A 6 -37.53 -5.06 26.67
C GLY A 6 -36.13 -5.33 27.20
N GLU A 7 -35.70 -6.58 27.17
CA GLU A 7 -34.33 -6.96 27.51
C GLU A 7 -33.34 -6.27 26.54
N PRO A 8 -32.18 -5.80 27.04
CA PRO A 8 -31.17 -5.18 26.18
C PRO A 8 -30.55 -6.24 25.26
N VAL A 9 -30.78 -6.10 23.96
CA VAL A 9 -30.13 -6.91 22.92
C VAL A 9 -28.61 -6.79 23.07
N PRO A 10 -27.86 -7.89 23.25
CA PRO A 10 -26.42 -7.83 23.40
C PRO A 10 -25.81 -7.29 22.10
N LYS A 11 -25.11 -6.15 22.21
CA LYS A 11 -24.31 -5.57 21.12
C LYS A 11 -23.27 -6.61 20.69
N THR A 12 -23.57 -7.38 19.65
CA THR A 12 -22.58 -8.18 18.93
C THR A 12 -21.54 -7.21 18.41
N ARG A 13 -20.41 -7.09 19.13
CA ARG A 13 -19.23 -6.39 18.62
C ARG A 13 -18.94 -6.99 17.26
N ASP A 14 -19.04 -6.15 16.24
CA ASP A 14 -18.66 -6.40 14.86
C ASP A 14 -17.17 -6.75 14.83
N ARG A 15 -16.83 -7.97 15.26
CA ARG A 15 -15.48 -8.49 15.15
C ARG A 15 -15.37 -8.82 13.68
N GLY A 16 -14.74 -7.90 12.93
CA GLY A 16 -14.35 -8.12 11.56
C GLY A 16 -13.66 -9.48 11.40
N PRO A 17 -13.60 -10.01 10.17
CA PRO A 17 -13.16 -11.38 9.91
C PRO A 17 -11.86 -11.70 10.68
N ARG A 18 -11.83 -12.85 11.36
CA ARG A 18 -10.63 -13.31 12.06
C ARG A 18 -9.53 -13.54 11.03
N ILE A 19 -8.57 -12.62 10.96
CA ILE A 19 -7.41 -12.73 10.08
C ILE A 19 -6.39 -13.65 10.76
N ASP A 20 -6.09 -14.79 10.12
CA ASP A 20 -5.01 -15.68 10.57
C ASP A 20 -3.64 -15.08 10.24
N ARG A 21 -3.13 -14.26 11.16
CA ARG A 21 -1.83 -13.60 11.02
C ARG A 21 -0.66 -14.59 11.04
N LYS A 22 -0.79 -15.75 11.69
CA LYS A 22 0.26 -16.77 11.67
C LYS A 22 0.43 -17.31 10.26
N ARG A 23 -0.68 -17.60 9.56
CA ARG A 23 -0.65 -18.00 8.15
C ARG A 23 -0.06 -16.92 7.25
N LEU A 24 -0.48 -15.66 7.42
CA LEU A 24 -0.06 -14.57 6.53
C LEU A 24 1.40 -14.16 6.72
N TYR A 25 1.85 -14.05 7.98
CA TYR A 25 3.13 -13.42 8.31
C TYR A 25 4.17 -14.41 8.86
N GLY A 26 3.80 -15.67 9.12
CA GLY A 26 4.69 -16.71 9.62
C GLY A 26 5.32 -16.35 10.97
N GLU A 27 6.65 -16.46 11.05
CA GLU A 27 7.44 -16.10 12.23
C GLU A 27 7.27 -14.63 12.65
N TRP A 28 6.82 -13.75 11.75
CA TRP A 28 6.66 -12.32 12.01
C TRP A 28 5.29 -11.95 12.57
N ALA A 29 4.37 -12.90 12.75
CA ALA A 29 2.98 -12.63 13.12
C ALA A 29 2.84 -11.75 14.38
N GLN A 30 3.65 -11.98 15.42
CA GLN A 30 3.62 -11.18 16.64
C GLN A 30 4.02 -9.71 16.42
N LEU A 31 4.89 -9.43 15.45
CA LEU A 31 5.31 -8.07 15.10
C LEU A 31 4.27 -7.34 14.26
N MET A 32 3.34 -8.08 13.66
CA MET A 32 2.31 -7.59 12.75
C MET A 32 0.96 -7.36 13.44
N GLU A 33 0.91 -7.47 14.76
CA GLU A 33 -0.28 -7.12 15.54
C GLU A 33 -0.57 -5.61 15.50
N PRO A 34 -1.85 -5.20 15.44
CA PRO A 34 -2.25 -3.79 15.44
C PRO A 34 -1.61 -2.99 16.59
N GLY A 35 -1.19 -1.76 16.29
CA GLY A 35 -0.54 -0.85 17.26
C GLY A 35 0.96 -1.07 17.45
N LYS A 36 1.55 -2.12 16.86
CA LYS A 36 3.02 -2.31 16.86
C LYS A 36 3.68 -1.39 15.84
N ALA A 37 4.77 -0.72 16.25
CA ALA A 37 5.53 0.17 15.36
C ALA A 37 6.08 -0.54 14.11
N VAL A 38 6.48 -1.81 14.24
CA VAL A 38 6.95 -2.62 13.09
C VAL A 38 5.83 -2.79 12.07
N ARG A 39 4.59 -3.01 12.53
CA ARG A 39 3.44 -3.15 11.65
C ARG A 39 3.22 -1.91 10.80
N GLU A 40 3.21 -0.72 11.41
CA GLU A 40 3.01 0.53 10.65
C GLU A 40 4.15 0.78 9.66
N GLN A 41 5.39 0.49 10.06
CA GLN A 41 6.54 0.55 9.15
C GLN A 41 6.40 -0.39 7.95
N ILE A 42 5.88 -1.61 8.17
CA ILE A 42 5.63 -2.55 7.08
C ILE A 42 4.43 -2.11 6.25
N ARG A 43 3.39 -1.55 6.87
CA ARG A 43 2.21 -1.01 6.18
C ARG A 43 2.60 0.05 5.15
N ASP A 44 3.44 1.02 5.50
CA ASP A 44 3.91 2.05 4.56
C ASP A 44 4.72 1.46 3.39
N ARG A 45 5.56 0.47 3.69
CA ARG A 45 6.39 -0.19 2.67
C ARG A 45 5.57 -1.11 1.78
N ALA A 46 4.57 -1.78 2.34
CA ALA A 46 3.61 -2.58 1.62
C ALA A 46 2.73 -1.70 0.74
N ALA A 47 2.39 -0.47 1.16
CA ALA A 47 1.69 0.49 0.31
C ALA A 47 2.53 0.86 -0.93
N TYR A 48 3.84 1.10 -0.78
CA TYR A 48 4.71 1.29 -1.94
C TYR A 48 4.71 0.07 -2.88
N LEU A 49 4.86 -1.13 -2.33
CA LEU A 49 4.84 -2.38 -3.11
C LEU A 49 3.48 -2.60 -3.80
N TYR A 50 2.38 -2.30 -3.12
CA TYR A 50 1.03 -2.40 -3.63
C TYR A 50 0.78 -1.41 -4.79
N ILE A 51 1.36 -0.21 -4.70
CA ILE A 51 1.21 0.83 -5.72
C ILE A 51 2.06 0.54 -6.96
N THR A 52 3.33 0.16 -6.76
CA THR A 52 4.35 0.09 -7.82
C THR A 52 4.62 -1.32 -8.31
N GLY A 53 4.19 -2.34 -7.57
CA GLY A 53 4.58 -3.73 -7.80
C GLY A 53 6.08 -4.02 -7.64
N PHE A 54 6.85 -3.11 -7.01
CA PHE A 54 8.28 -3.28 -6.74
C PHE A 54 8.60 -3.22 -5.25
N LEU A 55 9.62 -3.98 -4.84
CA LEU A 55 10.19 -3.83 -3.50
C LEU A 55 10.93 -2.49 -3.39
N PRO A 56 10.72 -1.72 -2.29
CA PRO A 56 11.57 -0.57 -2.01
C PRO A 56 13.04 -0.98 -1.88
N SER A 57 13.93 -0.09 -2.31
CA SER A 57 15.37 -0.28 -2.15
C SER A 57 15.85 0.05 -0.72
N HIS A 58 17.04 -0.45 -0.36
CA HIS A 58 17.74 -0.13 0.90
C HIS A 58 16.91 -0.38 2.18
N LEU A 59 16.13 -1.46 2.18
CA LEU A 59 15.44 -1.91 3.37
C LEU A 59 16.37 -2.74 4.26
N ARG A 60 16.15 -2.65 5.59
CA ARG A 60 16.74 -3.62 6.52
C ARG A 60 16.30 -5.03 6.12
N LYS A 61 17.21 -6.01 6.20
CA LYS A 61 16.99 -7.41 5.78
C LYS A 61 15.67 -7.99 6.29
N ARG A 62 15.30 -7.70 7.55
CA ARG A 62 14.03 -8.12 8.16
C ARG A 62 12.81 -7.59 7.40
N ASN A 63 12.78 -6.31 7.08
CA ASN A 63 11.63 -5.70 6.40
C ASN A 63 11.49 -6.25 4.99
N THR A 64 12.60 -6.48 4.28
CA THR A 64 12.60 -7.14 2.97
C THR A 64 12.00 -8.55 3.06
N LYS A 65 12.41 -9.35 4.04
CA LYS A 65 11.85 -10.70 4.25
C LYS A 65 10.34 -10.67 4.49
N ILE A 66 9.85 -9.75 5.32
CA ILE A 66 8.41 -9.59 5.56
C ILE A 66 7.69 -9.20 4.26
N LEU A 67 8.22 -8.24 3.48
CA LEU A 67 7.60 -7.85 2.22
C LEU A 67 7.59 -8.99 1.19
N VAL A 68 8.65 -9.81 1.16
CA VAL A 68 8.72 -11.01 0.31
C VAL A 68 7.69 -12.04 0.76
N GLN A 69 7.53 -12.28 2.07
CA GLN A 69 6.53 -13.20 2.63
C GLN A 69 5.10 -12.82 2.24
N ILE A 70 4.79 -11.53 2.26
CA ILE A 70 3.42 -11.02 2.05
C ILE A 70 3.10 -10.71 0.57
N SER A 71 4.01 -11.07 -0.34
CA SER A 71 3.86 -10.85 -1.77
C SER A 71 4.30 -12.07 -2.56
N ARG A 72 3.88 -12.15 -3.82
CA ARG A 72 4.33 -13.19 -4.75
C ARG A 72 4.83 -12.56 -6.04
N ASP A 73 5.68 -13.26 -6.75
CA ASP A 73 6.05 -12.87 -8.11
C ASP A 73 4.82 -12.94 -9.02
N PHE A 74 4.73 -11.98 -9.94
CA PHE A 74 3.64 -11.85 -10.87
C PHE A 74 4.18 -11.51 -12.26
N LYS A 75 3.76 -12.29 -13.27
CA LYS A 75 4.32 -12.21 -14.63
C LYS A 75 3.85 -10.98 -15.41
N LYS A 76 2.75 -10.36 -14.99
CA LYS A 76 2.18 -9.16 -15.63
C LYS A 76 2.48 -7.94 -14.76
N PRO A 77 2.45 -6.72 -15.33
CA PRO A 77 2.46 -5.49 -14.55
C PRO A 77 1.45 -5.56 -13.40
N SER A 78 1.93 -5.24 -12.21
CA SER A 78 1.18 -5.29 -10.94
C SER A 78 0.98 -3.92 -10.31
N SER A 79 1.61 -2.88 -10.86
CA SER A 79 1.39 -1.50 -10.47
C SER A 79 -0.06 -1.08 -10.70
N LEU A 80 -0.50 -0.06 -9.97
CA LEU A 80 -1.88 0.45 -10.09
C LEU A 80 -2.17 1.09 -11.45
N ASP A 81 -1.15 1.55 -12.17
CA ASP A 81 -1.27 2.04 -13.55
C ASP A 81 -1.09 0.92 -14.60
N ALA A 82 -0.92 -0.33 -14.17
CA ALA A 82 -0.76 -1.53 -14.99
C ALA A 82 0.40 -1.51 -16.00
N ARG A 83 1.45 -0.70 -15.75
CA ARG A 83 2.61 -0.56 -16.66
C ARG A 83 3.89 -1.21 -16.16
N ASN A 84 4.03 -1.38 -14.85
CA ASN A 84 5.26 -1.86 -14.24
C ASN A 84 4.98 -2.77 -13.03
N GLY A 85 6.05 -3.19 -12.35
CA GLY A 85 5.99 -4.05 -11.18
C GLY A 85 5.95 -5.54 -11.50
N SER A 86 6.72 -6.32 -10.74
CA SER A 86 6.84 -7.78 -10.90
C SER A 86 6.33 -8.56 -9.69
N ARG A 87 5.77 -7.88 -8.68
CA ARG A 87 5.29 -8.51 -7.45
C ARG A 87 3.94 -7.98 -7.03
N LEU A 88 3.09 -8.89 -6.59
CA LEU A 88 1.74 -8.59 -6.13
C LEU A 88 1.63 -8.87 -4.63
N VAL A 89 1.13 -7.89 -3.87
CA VAL A 89 0.74 -8.09 -2.46
C VAL A 89 -0.43 -9.05 -2.40
N LEU A 90 -0.39 -10.01 -1.48
CA LEU A 90 -1.47 -10.98 -1.31
C LEU A 90 -2.79 -10.26 -0.92
N PRO A 91 -3.94 -10.60 -1.52
CA PRO A 91 -5.22 -9.92 -1.26
C PRO A 91 -5.58 -9.87 0.23
N GLU A 92 -5.37 -10.97 0.97
CA GLU A 92 -5.68 -11.05 2.39
C GLU A 92 -4.77 -10.15 3.24
N VAL A 93 -3.51 -9.98 2.83
CA VAL A 93 -2.58 -9.03 3.46
C VAL A 93 -3.01 -7.60 3.12
N ALA A 94 -3.39 -7.32 1.88
CA ALA A 94 -3.86 -5.99 1.50
C ALA A 94 -5.08 -5.58 2.33
N ALA A 95 -5.99 -6.53 2.61
CA ALA A 95 -7.11 -6.34 3.52
C ALA A 95 -6.66 -6.13 4.98
N ASP A 96 -5.79 -6.98 5.54
CA ASP A 96 -5.29 -6.82 6.92
C ASP A 96 -4.57 -5.48 7.13
N LEU A 97 -3.68 -5.11 6.21
CA LEU A 97 -2.94 -3.86 6.29
C LEU A 97 -3.77 -2.62 5.91
N GLY A 98 -5.01 -2.83 5.44
CA GLY A 98 -5.92 -1.75 5.06
C GLY A 98 -5.37 -0.91 3.91
N MET A 99 -4.82 -1.55 2.87
CA MET A 99 -4.21 -0.87 1.72
C MET A 99 -5.19 0.06 1.02
N GLU A 100 -6.45 -0.36 0.89
CA GLU A 100 -7.55 0.44 0.34
C GLU A 100 -7.81 1.75 1.10
N LYS A 101 -7.48 1.77 2.40
CA LYS A 101 -7.66 2.92 3.29
C LYS A 101 -6.36 3.71 3.50
N HIS A 102 -5.25 3.28 2.91
CA HIS A 102 -3.97 3.96 3.08
C HIS A 102 -3.95 5.28 2.30
N GLU A 103 -3.56 6.38 2.94
CA GLU A 103 -3.67 7.72 2.32
C GLU A 103 -2.83 7.86 1.04
N MET A 104 -1.58 7.38 1.05
CA MET A 104 -0.77 7.29 -0.17
C MET A 104 -1.44 6.49 -1.31
N VAL A 105 -2.07 5.35 -1.01
CA VAL A 105 -2.75 4.51 -2.03
C VAL A 105 -3.96 5.26 -2.61
N LYS A 106 -4.79 5.85 -1.75
CA LYS A 106 -5.97 6.65 -2.16
C LYS A 106 -5.57 7.81 -3.06
N ALA A 107 -4.56 8.58 -2.65
CA ALA A 107 -4.07 9.73 -3.40
C ALA A 107 -3.48 9.33 -4.76
N VAL A 108 -2.69 8.25 -4.83
CA VAL A 108 -2.17 7.74 -6.10
C VAL A 108 -3.29 7.29 -7.04
N ARG A 109 -4.30 6.57 -6.53
CA ARG A 109 -5.46 6.19 -7.36
C ARG A 109 -6.26 7.37 -7.87
N ALA A 110 -6.38 8.44 -7.09
CA ALA A 110 -6.98 9.69 -7.57
C ALA A 110 -6.18 10.26 -8.73
N LYS A 111 -4.85 10.32 -8.61
CA LYS A 111 -3.96 10.78 -9.69
C LYS A 111 -4.03 9.92 -10.94
N ILE A 112 -4.08 8.60 -10.81
CA ILE A 112 -4.22 7.70 -11.97
C ILE A 112 -5.55 7.96 -12.71
N ARG A 113 -6.64 8.19 -11.97
CA ARG A 113 -7.93 8.58 -12.59
C ARG A 113 -7.88 9.94 -13.29
N GLU A 114 -7.01 10.85 -12.85
CA GLU A 114 -6.73 12.13 -13.53
C GLU A 114 -5.80 11.97 -14.77
N GLY A 115 -5.38 10.75 -15.10
CA GLY A 115 -4.51 10.45 -16.23
C GLY A 115 -3.02 10.49 -15.92
N TYR A 116 -2.62 10.50 -14.64
CA TYR A 116 -1.23 10.35 -14.25
C TYR A 116 -0.77 8.90 -14.34
N LEU A 117 0.51 8.72 -14.63
CA LEU A 117 1.21 7.45 -14.69
C LEU A 117 2.30 7.41 -13.61
N ILE A 118 2.64 6.20 -13.15
CA ILE A 118 3.66 6.00 -12.13
C ILE A 118 5.04 6.04 -12.78
N GLU A 119 5.95 6.81 -12.18
CA GLU A 119 7.38 6.80 -12.50
C GLU A 119 8.10 5.91 -11.48
N PRO A 120 8.39 4.65 -11.79
CA PRO A 120 9.01 3.72 -10.84
C PRO A 120 10.47 4.08 -10.55
N PHE A 121 11.13 4.86 -11.41
CA PHE A 121 12.55 5.14 -11.34
C PHE A 121 12.92 6.50 -11.93
N ARG A 122 13.75 7.29 -11.21
CA ARG A 122 14.11 8.66 -11.63
C ARG A 122 15.44 8.76 -12.38
N GLY A 123 15.95 7.64 -12.93
CA GLY A 123 17.26 7.58 -13.62
C GLY A 123 18.30 6.72 -12.89
N TYR A 124 19.33 6.28 -13.64
CA TYR A 124 20.30 5.25 -13.22
C TYR A 124 20.90 5.55 -11.84
N GLY A 125 20.89 4.57 -10.93
CA GLY A 125 21.37 4.73 -9.55
C GLY A 125 20.40 5.41 -8.57
N SER A 126 19.22 5.87 -9.00
CA SER A 126 18.27 6.49 -8.08
C SER A 126 17.65 5.48 -7.11
N ARG A 127 17.64 5.82 -5.81
CA ARG A 127 17.04 4.97 -4.77
C ARG A 127 15.52 4.95 -4.92
N ARG A 128 14.94 3.76 -4.84
CA ARG A 128 13.49 3.52 -4.69
C ARG A 128 13.11 3.61 -3.22
N GLY A 129 12.94 4.83 -2.72
CA GLY A 129 12.43 5.06 -1.37
C GLY A 129 10.93 4.75 -1.29
N TYR A 130 10.46 4.18 -0.18
CA TYR A 130 9.03 3.87 0.00
C TYR A 130 8.19 5.09 0.38
N SER A 131 8.82 6.21 0.73
CA SER A 131 8.14 7.36 1.33
C SER A 131 7.46 8.29 0.32
N LYS A 132 7.77 8.13 -0.97
CA LYS A 132 7.25 8.93 -2.07
C LYS A 132 6.95 8.04 -3.27
N ILE A 133 5.83 8.30 -3.93
CA ILE A 133 5.49 7.77 -5.26
C ILE A 133 5.56 8.93 -6.23
N TYR A 134 6.38 8.80 -7.27
CA TYR A 134 6.52 9.80 -8.30
C TYR A 134 5.55 9.50 -9.43
N LEU A 135 4.92 10.55 -9.94
CA LEU A 135 3.94 10.47 -11.00
C LEU A 135 4.20 11.56 -12.04
N PHE A 136 3.70 11.32 -13.24
CA PHE A 136 3.71 12.27 -14.34
C PHE A 136 2.48 12.10 -15.21
N ARG A 137 2.19 13.08 -16.06
CA ARG A 137 1.19 12.96 -17.12
C ARG A 137 1.88 13.10 -18.47
N MET A 138 1.41 12.39 -19.48
CA MET A 138 1.94 12.55 -20.85
C MET A 138 1.16 13.63 -21.58
N GLY A 139 1.88 14.54 -22.24
CA GLY A 139 1.31 15.47 -23.22
C GLY A 139 0.98 14.78 -24.54
N VAL A 140 0.30 15.50 -25.43
CA VAL A 140 -0.04 15.02 -26.79
C VAL A 140 1.22 14.62 -27.58
N ASN A 141 2.32 15.34 -27.35
CA ASN A 141 3.61 15.11 -28.00
C ASN A 141 4.50 14.11 -27.24
N GLN A 142 3.92 13.29 -26.35
CA GLN A 142 4.65 12.35 -25.49
C GLN A 142 5.70 13.00 -24.55
N GLU A 143 5.57 14.29 -24.29
CA GLU A 143 6.40 14.98 -23.30
C GLU A 143 5.88 14.74 -21.88
N VAL A 144 6.80 14.68 -20.92
CA VAL A 144 6.47 14.58 -19.49
C VAL A 144 5.92 15.92 -19.01
N LEU A 145 4.63 15.93 -18.67
CA LEU A 145 3.92 17.07 -18.11
C LEU A 145 3.64 16.87 -16.63
N SER A 146 3.59 18.01 -15.93
CA SER A 146 3.11 18.14 -14.56
C SER A 146 3.67 17.06 -13.60
N PRO A 147 4.99 16.83 -13.54
CA PRO A 147 5.55 15.88 -12.61
C PRO A 147 5.12 16.20 -11.17
N CYS A 148 4.83 15.19 -10.38
CA CYS A 148 4.51 15.35 -8.97
C CYS A 148 4.95 14.13 -8.16
N PHE A 149 4.85 14.24 -6.83
CA PHE A 149 4.93 13.07 -5.97
C PHE A 149 3.83 13.08 -4.90
N VAL A 150 3.46 11.88 -4.48
CA VAL A 150 2.57 11.62 -3.35
C VAL A 150 3.41 10.99 -2.24
N ASN A 151 3.33 11.50 -1.01
CA ASN A 151 4.05 10.95 0.13
C ASN A 151 3.19 9.93 0.93
N ILE A 152 3.76 9.34 1.99
CA ILE A 152 3.06 8.36 2.86
C ILE A 152 1.75 8.88 3.45
N THR A 153 1.65 10.20 3.71
CA THR A 153 0.45 10.83 4.27
C THR A 153 -0.58 11.19 3.21
N GLY A 154 -0.35 10.85 1.94
CA GLY A 154 -1.21 11.20 0.81
C GLY A 154 -1.05 12.64 0.32
N ALA A 155 -0.16 13.44 0.92
CA ALA A 155 0.08 14.80 0.47
C ALA A 155 0.79 14.79 -0.89
N THR A 156 0.31 15.65 -1.79
CA THR A 156 0.85 15.80 -3.14
C THR A 156 1.69 17.06 -3.24
N LYS A 157 2.85 16.98 -3.90
CA LYS A 157 3.67 18.14 -4.24
C LYS A 157 4.02 18.11 -5.73
N ASN A 158 3.92 19.27 -6.38
CA ASN A 158 4.31 19.46 -7.76
C ASN A 158 5.84 19.53 -7.91
N GLY A 159 6.34 19.07 -9.05
CA GLY A 159 7.76 18.85 -9.30
C GLY A 159 8.31 17.58 -8.65
N TRP A 160 9.58 17.28 -8.92
CA TRP A 160 10.27 16.11 -8.38
C TRP A 160 11.08 16.36 -7.10
N ALA A 161 10.94 17.55 -6.50
CA ALA A 161 11.73 18.04 -5.35
C ALA A 161 11.88 17.03 -4.18
#